data_AF-A0A147JXR6-F1
#
_entry.id   AF-A0A147JXR6-F1
#
_cell.length_a   1.000
_cell.length_b   1.000
_cell.length_c   1.000
_cell.angle_alpha   90.00
_cell.angle_beta   90.00
_cell.angle_gamma   90.00
#
_symmetry.space_group_name_H-M   'P 1'
#
loop_
_entity.id
_entity.type
_entity.pdbx_description
1 polymer ?
#
loop_
_entity_poly.entity_id
_entity_poly.type
_entity_poly.pdbx_seq_one_letter_code
_entity_poly.pdbx_strand_id
1 'polypeptide(L)'
;MGDEKYHAKLARERRERAINELGNRRHTTVGVLALRAVEEALDACASREKIHFHSHPKTARVKRNKWLNENFPELTKSFETLLEAYEYFRSPRHALGYERAPIYLVWWWRFPTREHSVRATKAVEAMENNLNVLQRKSGIRFK
;
A
#
# COMPACT_ATOMS: atom_id res chain seq x y z
N MET A 1 -12.09 -15.93 5.80
CA MET A 1 -12.42 -14.90 4.79
C MET A 1 -13.18 -13.80 5.49
N GLY A 2 -12.88 -12.54 5.19
CA GLY A 2 -13.63 -11.39 5.69
C GLY A 2 -14.77 -11.03 4.75
N ASP A 3 -15.82 -10.43 5.30
CA ASP A 3 -16.85 -9.76 4.52
C ASP A 3 -16.42 -8.33 4.15
N GLU A 4 -17.27 -7.62 3.40
CA GLU A 4 -17.06 -6.22 3.02
C GLU A 4 -16.71 -5.34 4.24
N LYS A 5 -17.46 -5.51 5.33
CA LYS A 5 -17.32 -4.70 6.55
C LYS A 5 -15.98 -4.93 7.22
N TYR A 6 -15.53 -6.18 7.29
CA TYR A 6 -14.25 -6.56 7.85
C TYR A 6 -13.09 -5.95 7.05
N HIS A 7 -13.11 -6.11 5.73
CA HIS A 7 -12.07 -5.55 4.86
C HIS A 7 -12.08 -4.01 4.86
N ALA A 8 -13.25 -3.37 4.90
CA ALA A 8 -13.36 -1.92 5.01
C ALA A 8 -12.85 -1.38 6.36
N LYS A 9 -13.08 -2.11 7.46
CA LYS A 9 -12.49 -1.79 8.78
C LYS A 9 -10.97 -1.87 8.72
N LEU A 10 -10.44 -2.96 8.18
CA LEU A 10 -9.01 -3.19 8.01
C LEU A 10 -8.31 -2.17 7.11
N ALA A 11 -8.97 -1.71 6.05
CA ALA A 11 -8.49 -0.63 5.20
C ALA A 11 -8.34 0.68 5.99
N ARG A 12 -9.35 1.04 6.80
CA ARG A 12 -9.33 2.25 7.66
C ARG A 12 -8.22 2.23 8.69
N GLU A 13 -8.09 1.12 9.42
CA GLU A 13 -7.05 0.97 10.45
C GLU A 13 -5.63 1.08 9.87
N ARG A 14 -5.40 0.47 8.69
CA ARG A 14 -4.10 0.56 8.02
C ARG A 14 -3.83 1.93 7.43
N ARG A 15 -4.84 2.60 6.89
CA ARG A 15 -4.75 3.99 6.43
C ARG A 15 -4.33 4.92 7.55
N GLU A 16 -5.04 4.87 8.68
CA GLU A 16 -4.73 5.69 9.86
C GLU A 16 -3.31 5.44 10.35
N ARG A 17 -2.91 4.16 10.42
CA ARG A 17 -1.55 3.80 10.80
C ARG A 17 -0.51 4.32 9.79
N ALA A 18 -0.76 4.24 8.48
CA ALA A 18 0.16 4.76 7.47
C ALA A 18 0.42 6.26 7.65
N ILE A 19 -0.63 7.04 7.93
CA ILE A 19 -0.54 8.48 8.21
C ILE A 19 0.28 8.73 9.49
N ASN A 20 0.01 7.98 10.56
CA ASN A 20 0.74 8.10 11.82
C ASN A 20 2.22 7.75 11.67
N GLU A 21 2.56 6.68 10.94
CA GLU A 21 3.96 6.29 10.69
C GLU A 21 4.69 7.32 9.81
N LEU A 22 3.99 7.99 8.87
CA LEU A 22 4.55 9.09 8.10
C LEU A 22 4.90 10.28 9.01
N GLY A 23 3.98 10.66 9.91
CA GLY A 23 4.23 11.71 10.91
C GLY A 23 5.40 11.38 11.85
N ASN A 24 5.56 10.10 12.20
CA ASN A 24 6.66 9.58 13.02
C ASN A 24 7.96 9.33 12.23
N ARG A 25 8.04 9.72 10.94
CA ARG A 25 9.20 9.54 10.07
C ARG A 25 9.64 8.08 9.88
N ARG A 26 8.74 7.12 10.06
CA ARG A 26 8.98 5.68 9.86
C ARG A 26 8.59 5.26 8.45
N HIS A 27 9.28 5.84 7.48
CA HIS A 27 8.97 5.77 6.05
C HIS A 27 8.89 4.35 5.48
N THR A 28 9.72 3.42 5.97
CA THR A 28 9.71 2.02 5.53
C THR A 28 8.38 1.32 5.83
N THR A 29 7.77 1.64 6.97
CA THR A 29 6.47 1.09 7.38
C THR A 29 5.32 1.71 6.58
N VAL A 30 5.46 2.97 6.16
CA VAL A 30 4.45 3.71 5.40
C VAL A 30 4.10 2.99 4.09
N GLY A 31 5.08 2.60 3.27
CA GLY A 31 4.80 1.94 1.99
C GLY A 31 4.04 0.62 2.13
N VAL A 32 4.39 -0.18 3.15
CA VAL A 32 3.71 -1.45 3.44
C VAL A 32 2.27 -1.22 3.88
N LEU A 33 2.04 -0.27 4.79
CA LEU A 33 0.70 0.03 5.30
C LEU A 33 -0.17 0.67 4.22
N ALA A 34 0.39 1.59 3.42
CA ALA A 34 -0.31 2.27 2.34
C ALA A 34 -0.80 1.30 1.28
N LEU A 35 0.07 0.39 0.81
CA LEU A 35 -0.34 -0.64 -0.14
C LEU A 35 -1.42 -1.56 0.46
N ARG A 36 -1.21 -2.06 1.69
CA ARG A 36 -2.18 -2.96 2.33
C ARG A 36 -3.53 -2.30 2.58
N ALA A 37 -3.57 -1.00 2.88
CA ALA A 37 -4.84 -0.28 3.04
C ALA A 37 -5.66 -0.31 1.74
N VAL A 38 -5.01 -0.11 0.59
CA VAL A 38 -5.67 -0.18 -0.72
C VAL A 38 -6.02 -1.62 -1.10
N GLU A 39 -5.14 -2.59 -0.85
CA GLU A 39 -5.46 -4.02 -1.09
C GLU A 39 -6.72 -4.46 -0.34
N GLU A 40 -6.87 -4.03 0.92
CA GLU A 40 -8.04 -4.36 1.73
C GLU A 40 -9.29 -3.60 1.27
N ALA A 41 -9.14 -2.38 0.76
CA ALA A 41 -10.25 -1.68 0.13
C ALA A 41 -10.72 -2.36 -1.16
N LEU A 42 -9.79 -2.89 -1.97
CA LEU A 42 -10.12 -3.69 -3.16
C LEU A 42 -10.81 -5.00 -2.76
N ASP A 43 -10.32 -5.68 -1.73
CA ASP A 43 -10.94 -6.89 -1.21
C ASP A 43 -12.36 -6.61 -0.71
N ALA A 44 -12.59 -5.46 -0.06
CA ALA A 44 -13.93 -5.03 0.35
C ALA A 44 -14.84 -4.87 -0.87
N CYS A 45 -14.39 -4.18 -1.92
CA CYS A 45 -15.17 -4.00 -3.15
C CYS A 45 -15.46 -5.35 -3.85
N ALA A 46 -14.44 -6.19 -4.02
CA ALA A 46 -14.56 -7.50 -4.69
C ALA A 46 -15.43 -8.49 -3.90
N SER A 47 -15.50 -8.36 -2.57
CA SER A 47 -16.35 -9.21 -1.74
C SER A 47 -17.85 -9.07 -2.05
N ARG A 48 -18.29 -7.93 -2.59
CA ARG A 48 -19.68 -7.74 -3.07
C ARG A 48 -20.03 -8.64 -4.25
N GLU A 49 -19.03 -8.92 -5.08
CA GLU A 49 -19.13 -9.86 -6.20
C GLU A 49 -18.83 -11.31 -5.77
N LYS A 50 -18.72 -11.56 -4.45
CA LYS A 50 -18.32 -12.86 -3.87
C LYS A 50 -16.93 -13.32 -4.33
N ILE A 51 -16.07 -12.38 -4.72
CA ILE A 51 -14.68 -12.66 -5.10
C ILE A 51 -13.79 -12.52 -3.87
N HIS A 52 -13.02 -13.57 -3.59
CA HIS A 52 -12.04 -13.57 -2.51
C HIS A 52 -10.64 -13.93 -3.04
N PHE A 53 -9.75 -12.95 -3.13
CA PHE A 53 -8.40 -13.16 -3.66
C PHE A 53 -7.54 -14.05 -2.77
N HIS A 54 -7.77 -14.02 -1.46
CA HIS A 54 -7.04 -14.79 -0.45
C HIS A 54 -7.24 -16.31 -0.52
N SER A 55 -8.21 -16.81 -1.29
CA SER A 55 -8.33 -18.26 -1.55
C SER A 55 -7.07 -18.86 -2.17
N HIS A 56 -6.28 -18.04 -2.89
CA HIS A 56 -5.04 -18.47 -3.53
C HIS A 56 -3.92 -17.45 -3.27
N PRO A 57 -3.26 -17.47 -2.09
CA PRO A 57 -2.32 -16.44 -1.68
C PRO A 57 -1.19 -16.17 -2.69
N LYS A 58 -0.69 -17.23 -3.37
CA LYS A 58 0.37 -17.11 -4.39
C LYS A 58 -0.05 -16.28 -5.61
N THR A 59 -1.34 -16.26 -5.95
CA THR A 59 -1.87 -15.52 -7.11
C THR A 59 -2.71 -14.30 -6.72
N ALA A 60 -2.92 -14.06 -5.42
CA ALA A 60 -3.78 -13.00 -4.91
C ALA A 60 -3.40 -11.61 -5.45
N ARG A 61 -2.09 -11.28 -5.48
CA ARG A 61 -1.59 -9.99 -6.00
C ARG A 61 -1.90 -9.83 -7.49
N VAL A 62 -1.61 -10.84 -8.30
CA VAL A 62 -1.87 -10.81 -9.76
C VAL A 62 -3.38 -10.69 -10.03
N LYS A 63 -4.20 -11.45 -9.30
CA LYS A 63 -5.66 -11.39 -9.43
C LYS A 63 -6.22 -10.03 -9.01
N ARG A 64 -5.71 -9.42 -7.94
CA ARG A 64 -6.08 -8.06 -7.52
C ARG A 64 -5.74 -7.03 -8.59
N ASN A 65 -4.54 -7.08 -9.16
CA ASN A 65 -4.13 -6.16 -10.23
C ASN A 65 -5.02 -6.30 -11.46
N LYS A 66 -5.30 -7.55 -11.86
CA LYS A 66 -6.19 -7.82 -13.00
C LYS A 66 -7.59 -7.25 -12.74
N TRP A 67 -8.18 -7.56 -11.59
CA TRP A 67 -9.52 -7.07 -11.24
C TRP A 67 -9.57 -5.55 -11.09
N LEU A 68 -8.52 -4.92 -10.53
CA LEU A 68 -8.41 -3.46 -10.47
C LEU A 68 -8.38 -2.84 -11.86
N ASN A 69 -7.58 -3.39 -12.79
CA ASN A 69 -7.49 -2.86 -14.16
C ASN A 69 -8.81 -3.00 -14.93
N GLU A 70 -9.60 -4.04 -14.65
CA GLU A 70 -10.90 -4.27 -15.27
C GLU A 70 -12.00 -3.35 -14.70
N ASN A 71 -12.02 -3.12 -13.38
CA ASN A 71 -13.10 -2.38 -12.70
C ASN A 71 -12.80 -0.89 -12.43
N PHE A 72 -11.52 -0.57 -12.23
CA PHE A 72 -11.02 0.76 -11.86
C PHE A 72 -9.74 1.11 -12.66
N PRO A 73 -9.80 1.15 -14.01
CA PRO A 73 -8.63 1.43 -14.84
C PRO A 73 -7.97 2.78 -14.53
N GLU A 74 -8.72 3.77 -14.04
CA GLU A 74 -8.16 5.06 -13.64
C GLU A 74 -7.23 4.97 -12.42
N LEU A 75 -7.31 3.89 -11.64
CA LEU A 75 -6.49 3.67 -10.45
C LEU A 75 -5.17 3.00 -10.75
N THR A 76 -5.00 2.37 -11.91
CA THR A 76 -3.83 1.56 -12.26
C THR A 76 -2.52 2.27 -11.98
N LYS A 77 -2.35 3.51 -12.49
CA LYS A 77 -1.11 4.30 -12.29
C LYS A 77 -0.83 4.59 -10.81
N SER A 78 -1.87 4.93 -10.05
CA SER A 78 -1.73 5.23 -8.62
C SER A 78 -1.45 3.97 -7.80
N PHE A 79 -2.00 2.83 -8.20
CA PHE A 79 -1.74 1.53 -7.60
C PHE A 79 -0.31 1.03 -7.90
N GLU A 80 0.17 1.22 -9.13
CA GLU A 80 1.56 0.97 -9.52
C GLU A 80 2.54 1.78 -8.66
N THR A 81 2.24 3.06 -8.40
CA THR A 81 3.04 3.91 -7.50
C THR A 81 3.15 3.31 -6.10
N LEU A 82 2.08 2.70 -5.58
CA LEU A 82 2.10 2.00 -4.29
C LEU A 82 2.95 0.72 -4.34
N LEU A 83 2.86 -0.04 -5.43
CA LEU A 83 3.68 -1.23 -5.63
C LEU A 83 5.16 -0.85 -5.71
N GLU A 84 5.52 0.19 -6.46
CA GLU A 84 6.89 0.69 -6.56
C GLU A 84 7.42 1.16 -5.19
N ALA A 85 6.61 1.89 -4.42
CA ALA A 85 6.99 2.28 -3.07
C ALA A 85 7.19 1.06 -2.16
N TYR A 86 6.30 0.07 -2.26
CA TYR A 86 6.42 -1.18 -1.51
C TYR A 86 7.69 -1.96 -1.88
N GLU A 87 7.97 -2.16 -3.17
CA GLU A 87 9.18 -2.86 -3.62
C GLU A 87 10.45 -2.08 -3.22
N TYR A 88 10.42 -0.75 -3.30
CA TYR A 88 11.51 0.09 -2.82
C TYR A 88 11.77 -0.13 -1.33
N PHE A 89 10.76 -0.05 -0.45
CA PHE A 89 10.98 -0.24 0.98
C PHE A 89 11.21 -1.71 1.41
N ARG A 90 10.78 -2.68 0.58
CA ARG A 90 11.00 -4.12 0.82
C ARG A 90 12.38 -4.59 0.37
N SER A 91 12.91 -4.03 -0.72
CA SER A 91 14.18 -4.48 -1.30
C SER A 91 15.30 -4.33 -0.28
N PRO A 92 16.09 -5.39 0.02
CA PRO A 92 17.26 -5.28 0.88
C PRO A 92 18.16 -4.14 0.42
N ARG A 93 18.42 -3.97 -0.89
CA ARG A 93 19.26 -2.89 -1.42
C ARG A 93 18.82 -1.47 -1.01
N HIS A 94 17.53 -1.26 -0.76
CA HIS A 94 16.95 0.05 -0.42
C HIS A 94 16.51 0.15 1.04
N ALA A 95 16.22 -0.99 1.69
CA ALA A 95 16.25 -1.10 3.15
C ALA A 95 17.66 -0.77 3.69
N LEU A 96 18.69 -1.01 2.88
CA LEU A 96 20.10 -0.70 3.12
C LEU A 96 20.54 0.68 2.57
N GLY A 97 19.64 1.42 1.90
CA GLY A 97 19.85 2.82 1.54
C GLY A 97 20.88 3.17 0.46
N TYR A 98 21.61 2.25 -0.19
CA TYR A 98 22.49 2.56 -1.34
C TYR A 98 22.87 1.31 -2.18
N GLU A 99 23.12 1.50 -3.48
CA GLU A 99 23.75 0.51 -4.37
C GLU A 99 25.26 0.26 -4.07
N ARG A 100 25.90 1.01 -3.16
CA ARG A 100 27.36 0.97 -2.93
C ARG A 100 27.84 1.28 -1.50
N ALA A 101 27.08 0.99 -0.44
CA ALA A 101 27.56 1.25 0.92
C ALA A 101 28.41 0.08 1.47
N PRO A 102 29.66 0.34 1.92
CA PRO A 102 30.49 -0.68 2.56
C PRO A 102 29.90 -1.17 3.89
N ILE A 103 30.05 -2.48 4.15
CA ILE A 103 29.52 -3.18 5.32
C ILE A 103 29.90 -2.54 6.67
N TYR A 104 30.98 -1.78 6.81
CA TYR A 104 31.37 -1.19 8.10
C TYR A 104 30.56 0.03 8.54
N LEU A 105 29.68 0.58 7.69
CA LEU A 105 28.78 1.67 8.07
C LEU A 105 27.50 1.20 8.79
N VAL A 106 27.43 -0.09 9.24
CA VAL A 106 26.74 -0.70 10.44
C VAL A 106 25.87 0.15 11.39
N TRP A 107 26.18 1.42 11.56
CA TRP A 107 25.57 2.28 12.57
C TRP A 107 24.81 3.51 12.01
N TRP A 108 24.91 3.81 10.72
CA TRP A 108 24.17 4.91 10.05
C TRP A 108 22.79 4.52 9.48
N TRP A 109 22.40 3.24 9.61
CA TRP A 109 21.17 2.58 9.10
C TRP A 109 19.85 3.11 9.64
N ARG A 110 19.92 4.03 10.61
CA ARG A 110 18.78 4.50 11.37
C ARG A 110 18.26 5.85 10.90
N PHE A 111 18.89 6.46 9.89
CA PHE A 111 18.53 7.81 9.45
C PHE A 111 17.73 7.79 8.14
N PRO A 112 16.45 8.23 8.18
CA PRO A 112 15.66 8.39 6.98
C PRO A 112 16.31 9.39 6.02
N THR A 113 16.46 9.02 4.75
CA THR A 113 16.96 9.93 3.71
C THR A 113 15.83 10.84 3.20
N ARG A 114 16.19 11.92 2.51
CA ARG A 114 15.21 12.76 1.80
C ARG A 114 14.44 11.96 0.74
N GLU A 115 15.05 10.95 0.14
CA GLU A 115 14.34 10.08 -0.81
C GLU A 115 13.27 9.24 -0.11
N HIS A 116 13.58 8.70 1.09
CA HIS A 116 12.60 7.95 1.89
C HIS A 116 11.37 8.79 2.23
N SER A 117 11.57 10.04 2.64
CA SER A 117 10.45 10.92 2.97
C SER A 117 9.61 11.24 1.75
N VAL A 118 10.23 11.60 0.62
CA VAL A 118 9.52 11.89 -0.64
C VAL A 118 8.70 10.69 -1.11
N ARG A 119 9.29 9.48 -1.11
CA ARG A 119 8.59 8.26 -1.53
C ARG A 119 7.47 7.88 -0.58
N ALA A 120 7.67 8.03 0.73
CA ALA A 120 6.62 7.76 1.72
C ALA A 120 5.45 8.73 1.59
N THR A 121 5.71 10.02 1.35
CA THR A 121 4.66 11.01 1.08
C THR A 121 3.88 10.66 -0.18
N LYS A 122 4.58 10.36 -1.30
CA LYS A 122 3.94 9.90 -2.54
C LYS A 122 3.10 8.65 -2.34
N ALA A 123 3.55 7.70 -1.52
CA ALA A 123 2.79 6.50 -1.20
C ALA A 123 1.49 6.83 -0.44
N VAL A 124 1.53 7.75 0.53
CA VAL A 124 0.32 8.21 1.23
C VAL A 124 -0.62 8.95 0.29
N GLU A 125 -0.12 9.84 -0.57
CA GLU A 125 -0.94 10.54 -1.57
C GLU A 125 -1.63 9.55 -2.53
N ALA A 126 -0.88 8.55 -3.03
CA ALA A 126 -1.41 7.51 -3.89
C ALA A 126 -2.48 6.67 -3.16
N MET A 127 -2.24 6.29 -1.91
CA MET A 127 -3.22 5.60 -1.06
C MET A 127 -4.50 6.44 -0.91
N GLU A 128 -4.38 7.71 -0.53
CA GLU A 128 -5.52 8.61 -0.35
C GLU A 128 -6.35 8.76 -1.63
N ASN A 129 -5.68 8.88 -2.79
CA ASN A 129 -6.35 8.95 -4.08
C ASN A 129 -7.14 7.67 -4.40
N ASN A 130 -6.50 6.49 -4.23
CA ASN A 130 -7.17 5.20 -4.43
C ASN A 130 -8.40 5.05 -3.53
N LEU A 131 -8.24 5.30 -2.23
CA LEU A 131 -9.33 5.16 -1.26
C LEU A 131 -10.49 6.13 -1.55
N ASN A 132 -10.19 7.35 -2.01
CA ASN A 132 -11.20 8.33 -2.42
C ASN A 132 -12.03 7.85 -3.62
N VAL A 133 -11.38 7.34 -4.66
CA VAL A 133 -12.06 6.86 -5.87
C VAL A 133 -12.86 5.61 -5.56
N LEU A 134 -12.26 4.65 -4.83
CA LEU A 134 -12.95 3.43 -4.41
C LEU A 134 -14.17 3.77 -3.57
N GLN A 135 -14.04 4.64 -2.57
CA GLN A 135 -15.18 5.09 -1.75
C GLN A 135 -16.27 5.75 -2.58
N ARG A 136 -15.91 6.62 -3.53
CA ARG A 136 -16.87 7.32 -4.39
C ARG A 136 -17.65 6.35 -5.29
N LYS A 137 -16.98 5.36 -5.87
CA LYS A 137 -17.57 4.42 -6.82
C LYS A 137 -18.32 3.27 -6.13
N SER A 138 -17.80 2.75 -5.02
CA SER A 138 -18.43 1.65 -4.30
C SER A 138 -19.42 2.11 -3.23
N GLY A 139 -19.31 3.35 -2.75
CA GLY A 139 -20.08 3.81 -1.58
C GLY A 139 -19.60 3.21 -0.26
N ILE A 140 -18.50 2.43 -0.25
CA ILE A 140 -17.90 1.87 0.97
C ILE A 140 -17.03 2.95 1.61
N ARG A 141 -17.21 3.17 2.92
CA ARG A 141 -16.44 4.17 3.65
C ARG A 141 -15.07 3.64 4.06
N PHE A 142 -14.00 4.23 3.50
CA PHE A 142 -12.60 3.93 3.80
C PHE A 142 -11.88 5.06 4.55
N LYS A 143 -12.59 6.17 4.82
CA LYS A 143 -12.12 7.35 5.58
C LYS A 143 -12.96 7.63 6.81
#